data_AF-A0A944RZL6-F1
#
_entry.id   AF-A0A944RZL6-F1
#
_cell.length_a   1.000
_cell.length_b   1.000
_cell.length_c   1.000
_cell.angle_alpha   90.00
_cell.angle_beta   90.00
_cell.angle_gamma   90.00
#
_symmetry.space_group_name_H-M   'P 1'
#
loop_
_entity.id
_entity.type
_entity.pdbx_description
1 polymer ?
#
loop_
_entity_poly.entity_id
_entity_poly.type
_entity_poly.pdbx_seq_one_letter_code
_entity_poly.pdbx_strand_id
1 'polypeptide(L)'
;MNSKPSDLIGIEQARPDPESGSLRLDELLDIDRSRSLLESFCEAVGIGAAIIDLEGNVLIGVRWQRICTDFHRVNENTCARCIESDTELANQLGEGAKYSLYRCRNGMTDAASPIIIEGQHVANAFVGQFLL
;
A
#
# COMPACT_ATOMS: atom_id res chain seq x y z
N MET A 1 -29.02 46.97 -20.18
CA MET A 1 -29.05 46.78 -18.71
C MET A 1 -28.63 45.35 -18.44
N ASN A 2 -27.50 45.20 -17.75
CA ASN A 2 -26.98 44.11 -16.89
C ASN A 2 -27.64 42.72 -16.98
N SER A 3 -26.93 41.58 -16.97
CA SER A 3 -25.79 41.25 -16.11
C SER A 3 -25.14 39.92 -16.59
N LYS A 4 -23.81 39.79 -16.52
CA LYS A 4 -23.12 38.49 -16.49
C LYS A 4 -23.42 37.76 -15.17
N PRO A 5 -23.33 36.43 -15.14
CA PRO A 5 -22.24 35.77 -14.39
C PRO A 5 -21.77 34.48 -15.12
N SER A 6 -20.67 33.80 -14.82
CA SER A 6 -19.47 34.00 -13.99
C SER A 6 -18.58 32.80 -14.32
N ASP A 7 -17.29 33.08 -14.46
CA ASP A 7 -16.13 32.21 -14.62
C ASP A 7 -16.28 30.74 -14.17
N LEU A 8 -16.20 29.82 -15.13
CA LEU A 8 -15.84 28.42 -14.88
C LEU A 8 -14.32 28.36 -14.76
N ILE A 9 -13.83 28.27 -13.53
CA ILE A 9 -12.43 27.98 -13.23
C ILE A 9 -12.14 26.57 -13.77
N GLY A 10 -11.39 26.50 -14.86
CA GLY A 10 -10.85 25.25 -15.36
C GLY A 10 -9.94 24.64 -14.30
N ILE A 11 -10.31 23.46 -13.82
CA ILE A 11 -9.41 22.64 -13.01
C ILE A 11 -8.36 22.13 -13.99
N GLU A 12 -7.25 22.84 -14.10
CA GLU A 12 -6.10 22.44 -14.89
C GLU A 12 -5.56 21.16 -14.25
N GLN A 13 -5.86 20.00 -14.86
CA GLN A 13 -5.21 18.76 -14.48
C GLN A 13 -3.72 18.93 -14.78
N ALA A 14 -2.93 19.00 -13.71
CA ALA A 14 -1.48 18.99 -13.81
C ALA A 14 -1.08 17.76 -14.64
N ARG A 15 -0.46 18.01 -15.79
CA ARG A 15 0.11 16.95 -16.61
C ARG A 15 1.31 16.39 -15.85
N PRO A 16 1.45 15.07 -15.68
CA PRO A 16 2.65 14.52 -15.08
C PRO A 16 3.86 14.92 -15.93
N ASP A 17 4.87 15.50 -15.27
CA ASP A 17 6.11 15.89 -15.92
C ASP A 17 6.81 14.65 -16.48
N PRO A 18 7.19 14.64 -17.77
CA PRO A 18 7.74 13.46 -18.44
C PRO A 18 9.18 13.11 -18.02
N GLU A 19 9.80 13.88 -17.12
CA GLU A 19 11.15 13.63 -16.56
C GLU A 19 11.13 13.02 -15.15
N SER A 20 9.95 12.77 -14.55
CA SER A 20 9.90 12.10 -13.25
C SER A 20 10.26 10.62 -13.41
N GLY A 21 11.53 10.27 -13.18
CA GLY A 21 11.93 8.88 -12.97
C GLY A 21 11.06 8.27 -11.88
N SER A 22 10.68 7.00 -12.03
CA SER A 22 9.82 6.33 -11.04
C SER A 22 10.44 6.44 -9.64
N LEU A 23 9.85 7.27 -8.77
CA LEU A 23 10.25 7.41 -7.37
C LEU A 23 10.15 6.06 -6.68
N ARG A 24 11.30 5.51 -6.28
CA ARG A 24 11.34 4.27 -5.51
C ARG A 24 11.38 4.57 -4.02
N LEU A 25 10.47 3.97 -3.25
CA LEU A 25 10.38 4.24 -1.82
C LEU A 25 11.62 3.77 -1.05
N ASP A 26 12.27 2.68 -1.49
CA ASP A 26 13.47 2.13 -0.84
C ASP A 26 14.69 3.07 -0.89
N GLU A 27 14.72 4.03 -1.82
CA GLU A 27 15.75 5.07 -1.89
C GLU A 27 15.49 6.25 -0.93
N LEU A 28 14.25 6.40 -0.47
CA LEU A 28 13.80 7.50 0.40
C LEU A 28 13.61 7.07 1.86
N LEU A 29 13.40 5.78 2.09
CA LEU A 29 13.04 5.24 3.39
C LEU A 29 14.29 4.82 4.19
N ASP A 30 14.44 5.38 5.40
CA ASP A 30 15.33 4.78 6.41
C ASP A 30 14.69 3.48 6.90
N ILE A 31 15.15 2.35 6.36
CA ILE A 31 14.58 1.01 6.59
C ILE A 31 14.59 0.66 8.08
N ASP A 32 15.69 0.92 8.79
CA ASP A 32 15.83 0.52 10.20
C ASP A 32 14.91 1.34 11.09
N ARG A 33 14.89 2.67 10.91
CA ARG A 33 14.02 3.55 11.68
C ARG A 33 12.54 3.25 11.41
N SER A 34 12.19 2.97 10.16
CA SER A 34 10.82 2.67 9.76
C SER A 34 10.37 1.31 10.28
N ARG A 35 11.27 0.32 10.30
CA ARG A 35 11.03 -0.98 10.91
C ARG A 35 10.75 -0.85 12.40
N SER A 36 11.56 -0.09 13.16
CA SER A 36 11.32 0.12 14.60
C SER A 36 9.99 0.82 14.89
N LEU A 37 9.58 1.75 14.03
CA LEU A 37 8.25 2.38 14.12
C LEU A 37 7.13 1.33 13.94
N LEU A 38 7.24 0.50 12.89
CA LEU A 38 6.26 -0.55 12.61
C LEU A 38 6.24 -1.62 13.73
N GLU A 39 7.39 -1.99 14.29
CA GLU A 39 7.47 -2.90 15.45
C GLU A 39 6.74 -2.35 16.67
N SER A 40 6.97 -1.06 16.99
CA SER A 40 6.29 -0.37 18.09
C SER A 40 4.77 -0.31 17.87
N PHE A 41 4.34 -0.04 16.64
CA PHE A 41 2.94 -0.09 16.25
C PHE A 41 2.33 -1.49 16.46
N CYS A 42 3.02 -2.54 16.01
CA CYS A 42 2.55 -3.91 16.16
C CYS A 42 2.49 -4.35 17.63
N GLU A 43 3.42 -3.88 18.48
CA GLU A 43 3.37 -4.13 19.91
C GLU A 43 2.15 -3.48 20.57
N ALA A 44 1.80 -2.26 20.16
CA ALA A 44 0.65 -1.54 20.69
C ALA A 44 -0.70 -2.09 20.21
N VAL A 45 -0.80 -2.46 18.92
CA VAL A 45 -2.08 -2.85 18.28
C VAL A 45 -2.29 -4.37 18.29
N GLY A 46 -1.23 -5.17 18.39
CA GLY A 46 -1.30 -6.63 18.36
C GLY A 46 -1.53 -7.23 16.96
N ILE A 47 -1.43 -6.43 15.90
CA ILE A 47 -1.61 -6.85 14.50
C ILE A 47 -0.28 -6.60 13.76
N GLY A 48 0.10 -7.51 12.85
CA GLY A 48 1.29 -7.35 12.03
C GLY A 48 1.16 -6.19 11.03
N ALA A 49 2.30 -5.73 10.52
CA ALA A 49 2.33 -4.63 9.57
C ALA A 49 3.41 -4.84 8.51
N ALA A 50 3.27 -4.17 7.38
CA ALA A 50 4.28 -4.17 6.34
C ALA A 50 4.26 -2.91 5.48
N ILE A 51 5.36 -2.70 4.77
CA ILE A 51 5.45 -1.81 3.61
C ILE A 51 5.87 -2.68 2.42
N ILE A 52 5.06 -2.66 1.37
CA ILE A 52 5.30 -3.42 0.14
C ILE A 52 5.21 -2.44 -1.03
N ASP A 53 6.15 -2.51 -1.96
CA ASP A 53 6.13 -1.68 -3.17
C ASP A 53 5.06 -2.14 -4.16
N LEU A 54 4.95 -1.42 -5.28
CA LEU A 54 3.91 -1.67 -6.29
C LEU A 54 4.14 -2.95 -7.10
N GLU A 55 5.34 -3.50 -7.06
CA GLU A 55 5.73 -4.77 -7.68
C GLU A 55 5.55 -5.97 -6.73
N GLY A 56 5.15 -5.73 -5.47
CA GLY A 56 4.94 -6.77 -4.47
C GLY A 56 6.21 -7.16 -3.70
N ASN A 57 7.30 -6.40 -3.82
CA ASN A 57 8.50 -6.60 -3.02
C ASN A 57 8.27 -6.08 -1.60
N VAL A 58 8.52 -6.95 -0.62
CA VAL A 58 8.36 -6.62 0.80
C VAL A 58 9.57 -5.80 1.25
N LEU A 59 9.39 -4.49 1.41
CA LEU A 59 10.43 -3.59 1.93
C LEU A 59 10.61 -3.79 3.44
N ILE A 60 9.49 -3.86 4.16
CA ILE A 60 9.46 -4.11 5.61
C ILE A 60 8.28 -5.04 5.92
N GLY A 61 8.53 -6.08 6.71
CA GLY A 61 7.49 -6.92 7.30
C GLY A 61 7.80 -7.19 8.77
N VAL A 62 6.82 -6.92 9.64
CA VAL A 62 6.96 -7.07 11.10
C VAL A 62 5.79 -7.86 11.67
N ARG A 63 6.09 -8.77 12.60
CA ARG A 63 5.08 -9.58 13.32
C ARG A 63 4.08 -10.31 12.41
N TRP A 64 4.53 -10.71 11.21
CA TRP A 64 3.72 -11.49 10.28
C TRP A 64 3.42 -12.89 10.82
N GLN A 65 2.31 -13.45 10.35
CA GLN A 65 1.85 -14.75 10.79
C GLN A 65 2.66 -15.86 10.13
N ARG A 66 2.97 -16.91 10.89
CA ARG A 66 3.73 -18.08 10.42
C ARG A 66 3.11 -18.73 9.19
N ILE A 67 1.78 -18.74 9.08
CA ILE A 67 1.09 -19.28 7.89
C ILE A 67 1.52 -18.55 6.61
N CYS A 68 1.79 -17.24 6.69
CA CYS A 68 2.23 -16.47 5.54
C CYS A 68 3.74 -16.55 5.32
N THR A 69 4.55 -16.43 6.38
CA THR A 69 6.02 -16.44 6.25
C THR A 69 6.59 -17.81 5.96
N ASP A 70 6.08 -18.85 6.62
CA ASP A 70 6.69 -20.19 6.61
C ASP A 70 6.05 -21.08 5.55
N PHE A 71 4.84 -20.75 5.07
CA PHE A 71 4.09 -21.56 4.10
C PHE A 71 3.73 -20.79 2.82
N HIS A 72 2.92 -19.73 2.91
CA HIS A 72 2.41 -19.08 1.69
C HIS A 72 3.52 -18.46 0.84
N ARG A 73 4.48 -17.73 1.43
CA ARG A 73 5.54 -17.06 0.66
C ARG A 73 6.72 -17.95 0.31
N VAL A 74 6.86 -19.11 0.95
CA VAL A 74 7.93 -20.08 0.65
C VAL A 74 7.55 -20.99 -0.53
N ASN A 75 6.26 -21.27 -0.73
CA ASN A 75 5.79 -22.06 -1.87
C ASN A 75 5.48 -21.15 -3.07
N GLU A 76 6.04 -21.47 -4.23
CA GLU A 76 5.93 -20.66 -5.47
C GLU A 76 4.48 -20.33 -5.85
N ASN A 77 3.58 -21.31 -5.84
CA ASN A 77 2.18 -21.13 -6.26
C ASN A 77 1.38 -20.25 -5.30
N THR A 78 1.61 -20.39 -3.99
CA THR A 78 0.93 -19.54 -3.00
C THR A 78 1.62 -18.18 -2.86
N CYS A 79 2.91 -18.08 -3.18
CA CYS A 79 3.65 -16.81 -3.17
C CYS A 79 3.18 -15.92 -4.33
N ALA A 80 2.96 -16.50 -5.52
CA ALA A 80 2.33 -15.78 -6.63
C ALA A 80 0.97 -15.18 -6.24
N ARG A 81 0.17 -15.92 -5.46
CA ARG A 81 -1.10 -15.43 -4.90
C ARG A 81 -0.94 -14.34 -3.84
N CYS A 82 0.12 -14.38 -3.05
CA CYS A 82 0.48 -13.27 -2.15
C CYS A 82 0.78 -12.02 -2.97
N ILE A 83 1.64 -12.11 -3.98
CA ILE A 83 2.01 -10.97 -4.84
C ILE A 83 0.80 -10.40 -5.57
N GLU A 84 -0.07 -11.25 -6.13
CA GLU A 84 -1.35 -10.81 -6.72
C GLU A 84 -2.21 -10.05 -5.71
N SER A 85 -2.28 -10.51 -4.46
CA SER A 85 -3.06 -9.84 -3.42
C SER A 85 -2.43 -8.50 -2.99
N ASP A 86 -1.11 -8.45 -2.87
CA ASP A 86 -0.34 -7.28 -2.44
C ASP A 86 -0.33 -6.16 -3.51
N THR A 87 -0.56 -6.51 -4.78
CA THR A 87 -0.51 -5.58 -5.91
C THR A 87 -1.90 -5.28 -6.49
N GLU A 88 -2.73 -6.29 -6.76
CA GLU A 88 -4.04 -6.04 -7.39
C GLU A 88 -5.10 -5.69 -6.34
N LEU A 89 -5.27 -6.54 -5.32
CA LEU A 89 -6.35 -6.36 -4.34
C LEU A 89 -6.09 -5.18 -3.40
N ALA A 90 -4.83 -4.98 -3.02
CA ALA A 90 -4.40 -3.85 -2.20
C ALA A 90 -4.70 -2.49 -2.86
N ASN A 91 -4.57 -2.43 -4.19
CA ASN A 91 -4.75 -1.21 -4.97
C ASN A 91 -6.19 -0.99 -5.44
N GLN A 92 -7.09 -1.94 -5.19
CA GLN A 92 -8.52 -1.79 -5.44
C GLN A 92 -9.16 -0.91 -4.35
N LEU A 93 -9.14 0.40 -4.58
CA LEU A 93 -9.84 1.37 -3.74
C LEU A 93 -11.23 1.65 -4.29
N GLY A 94 -12.23 1.63 -3.41
CA GLY A 94 -13.54 2.22 -3.71
C GLY A 94 -13.43 3.73 -3.92
N GLU A 95 -14.37 4.32 -4.65
CA GLU A 95 -14.38 5.76 -4.90
C GLU A 95 -14.35 6.56 -3.58
N GLY A 96 -13.33 7.41 -3.41
CA GLY A 96 -13.11 8.19 -2.17
C GLY A 96 -12.55 7.41 -0.97
N ALA A 97 -12.24 6.12 -1.11
CA ALA A 97 -11.66 5.31 -0.03
C ALA A 97 -10.18 5.63 0.19
N LYS A 98 -9.76 5.64 1.47
CA LYS A 98 -8.35 5.87 1.88
C LYS A 98 -7.55 4.57 2.10
N TYR A 99 -8.25 3.44 2.11
CA TYR A 99 -7.68 2.12 2.31
C TYR A 99 -8.58 1.05 1.68
N SER A 100 -7.99 -0.09 1.36
CA SER A 100 -8.67 -1.32 0.96
C SER A 100 -8.65 -2.30 2.13
N LEU A 101 -9.75 -3.00 2.40
CA LEU A 101 -9.82 -4.12 3.34
C LEU A 101 -10.28 -5.33 2.54
N TYR A 102 -9.48 -6.38 2.49
CA TYR A 102 -9.72 -7.50 1.61
C TYR A 102 -9.26 -8.82 2.22
N ARG A 103 -9.82 -9.90 1.70
CA ARG A 103 -9.32 -11.26 1.94
C ARG A 103 -8.35 -11.60 0.83
N CYS A 104 -7.09 -11.86 1.17
CA CYS A 104 -6.07 -12.25 0.23
C CYS A 104 -6.40 -13.60 -0.42
N ARG A 105 -5.75 -13.89 -1.55
CA ARG A 105 -5.96 -15.13 -2.32
C ARG A 105 -5.56 -16.41 -1.58
N ASN A 106 -4.84 -16.29 -0.46
CA ASN A 106 -4.53 -17.38 0.46
C ASN A 106 -5.42 -17.42 1.71
N GLY A 107 -6.45 -16.59 1.76
CA GLY A 107 -7.55 -16.69 2.71
C GLY A 107 -7.39 -15.89 4.01
N MET A 108 -6.28 -15.15 4.18
CA MET A 108 -6.10 -14.22 5.30
C MET A 108 -6.73 -12.86 4.99
N THR A 109 -7.02 -12.07 6.01
CA THR A 109 -7.49 -10.69 5.86
C THR A 109 -6.34 -9.71 6.05
N ASP A 110 -6.27 -8.74 5.15
CA ASP A 110 -5.32 -7.62 5.16
C ASP A 110 -6.06 -6.30 4.89
N ALA A 111 -5.52 -5.21 5.41
CA ALA A 111 -5.89 -3.87 4.99
C ALA A 111 -4.67 -3.13 4.45
N ALA A 112 -4.84 -2.39 3.36
CA ALA A 112 -3.79 -1.66 2.67
C ALA A 112 -4.16 -0.19 2.49
N SER A 113 -3.22 0.72 2.71
CA SER A 113 -3.37 2.15 2.42
C SER A 113 -2.20 2.63 1.55
N PRO A 114 -2.47 3.42 0.49
CA PRO A 114 -1.42 3.88 -0.42
C PRO A 114 -0.50 4.88 0.27
N ILE A 115 0.80 4.72 0.05
CA ILE A 115 1.83 5.70 0.39
C ILE A 115 2.01 6.58 -0.85
N ILE A 116 1.67 7.86 -0.70
CA ILE A 116 1.69 8.86 -1.79
C ILE A 116 2.72 9.93 -1.45
N ILE A 117 3.68 10.14 -2.36
CA ILE A 117 4.72 11.18 -2.26
C ILE A 117 4.57 12.08 -3.49
N GLU A 118 4.42 13.38 -3.28
CA GLU A 118 4.25 14.37 -4.36
C GLU A 118 3.13 14.01 -5.37
N GLY A 119 2.06 13.37 -4.88
CA GLY A 119 0.93 12.94 -5.71
C GLY A 119 1.15 11.60 -6.44
N GLN A 120 2.33 11.00 -6.36
CA GLN A 120 2.63 9.69 -6.92
C GLN A 120 2.43 8.59 -5.87
N HIS A 121 1.68 7.55 -6.21
CA HIS A 121 1.60 6.31 -5.42
C HIS A 121 2.90 5.53 -5.60
N VAL A 122 3.61 5.25 -4.51
CA VAL A 122 4.95 4.64 -4.53
C VAL A 122 5.03 3.29 -3.83
N ALA A 123 4.11 3.00 -2.91
CA ALA A 123 4.03 1.75 -2.17
C ALA A 123 2.70 1.67 -1.40
N ASN A 124 2.49 0.59 -0.66
CA ASN A 124 1.36 0.43 0.25
C ASN A 124 1.84 0.11 1.67
N ALA A 125 1.18 0.71 2.66
CA ALA A 125 1.28 0.32 4.06
C ALA A 125 0.17 -0.70 4.37
N PHE A 126 0.53 -1.82 4.98
CA PHE A 126 -0.37 -2.92 5.30
C PHE A 126 -0.50 -3.13 6.80
N VAL A 127 -1.68 -3.54 7.22
CA VAL A 127 -1.93 -4.18 8.53
C VAL A 127 -2.66 -5.50 8.33
N GLY A 128 -2.23 -6.52 9.05
CA GLY A 128 -2.63 -7.91 8.83
C GLY A 128 -1.54 -8.87 9.35
N GLN A 129 -1.62 -10.17 9.14
CA GLN A 129 -2.68 -10.96 8.54
C GLN A 129 -3.54 -11.54 9.68
N PHE A 130 -4.87 -11.52 9.58
CA PHE A 130 -5.75 -12.12 10.59
C PHE A 130 -6.95 -12.83 9.96
N LEU A 131 -7.67 -13.62 10.78
CA LEU A 131 -8.95 -14.21 10.42
C LEU A 131 -10.06 -13.35 11.02
N LEU A 132 -11.05 -12.96 10.21
CA LEU A 132 -12.29 -12.30 10.64
C LEU A 132 -13.43 -13.31 10.82
#